data_AF-A0A817T5D0-F1
#
_entry.id   AF-A0A817T5D0-F1
#
_cell.length_a   1.000
_cell.length_b   1.000
_cell.length_c   1.000
_cell.angle_alpha   90.00
_cell.angle_beta   90.00
_cell.angle_gamma   90.00
#
_symmetry.space_group_name_H-M   'P 1'
#
loop_
_entity.id
_entity.type
_entity.pdbx_description
1 polymer ?
#
loop_
_entity_poly.entity_id
_entity_poly.type
_entity_poly.pdbx_seq_one_letter_code
_entity_poly.pdbx_strand_id
1 'polypeptide(L)'
;MKTISTEFYLVILLLLLIFIINTLHIVYLTIYKHNQQIKSIRLILINSSLSSLIVSIWLIPFFYFHTIWSPESISWRLWSFVFHIVDAVQLYSLVLLITIRSFQRIFICFIWLAPIIAYSPLLWLNSPYEKQMTTNAMI
;
A
#
# COMPACT_ATOMS: atom_id res chain seq x y z
N MET A 1 -26.44 -7.93 19.15
CA MET A 1 -25.85 -7.46 17.87
C MET A 1 -24.99 -6.25 18.17
N LYS A 2 -23.68 -6.27 17.86
CA LYS A 2 -22.87 -5.05 17.93
C LYS A 2 -23.33 -4.12 16.81
N THR A 3 -23.84 -2.95 17.17
CA THR A 3 -24.17 -1.89 16.22
C THR A 3 -22.86 -1.40 15.60
N ILE A 4 -22.70 -1.62 14.30
CA ILE A 4 -21.60 -1.07 13.51
C ILE A 4 -21.76 0.46 13.53
N SER A 5 -20.68 1.21 13.79
CA SER A 5 -20.74 2.67 13.85
C SER A 5 -21.01 3.28 12.47
N THR A 6 -21.73 4.40 12.45
CA THR A 6 -21.96 5.20 11.23
C THR A 6 -20.65 5.59 10.53
N GLU A 7 -19.60 5.87 11.31
CA GLU A 7 -18.24 6.14 10.84
C GLU A 7 -17.69 4.99 10.00
N PHE A 8 -17.86 3.74 10.44
CA PHE A 8 -17.39 2.57 9.72
C PHE A 8 -18.11 2.43 8.36
N TYR A 9 -19.42 2.68 8.31
CA TYR A 9 -20.16 2.67 7.04
C TYR A 9 -19.65 3.74 6.06
N LEU A 10 -19.36 4.95 6.54
CA LEU A 10 -18.81 6.02 5.71
C LEU A 10 -17.42 5.66 5.17
N VAL A 11 -16.56 5.08 6.00
CA VAL A 11 -15.23 4.62 5.58
C VAL A 11 -15.32 3.53 4.52
N ILE A 12 -16.17 2.51 4.72
CA ILE A 12 -16.37 1.44 3.74
C ILE A 12 -16.93 1.99 2.43
N LEU A 13 -17.88 2.93 2.49
CA LEU A 13 -18.43 3.58 1.30
C LEU A 13 -17.35 4.36 0.53
N LEU A 14 -16.48 5.08 1.25
CA LEU A 14 -15.36 5.82 0.66
C LEU A 14 -14.36 4.86 -0.01
N LEU A 15 -14.00 3.76 0.65
CA LEU A 15 -13.12 2.74 0.08
C LEU A 15 -13.72 2.11 -1.17
N LEU A 16 -15.03 1.83 -1.16
CA LEU A 16 -15.74 1.31 -2.33
C LEU A 16 -15.72 2.31 -3.50
N LEU A 17 -15.93 3.60 -3.22
CA LEU A 17 -15.88 4.64 -4.23
C LEU A 17 -14.48 4.76 -4.85
N ILE A 18 -13.43 4.79 -4.02
CA ILE A 18 -12.02 4.80 -4.46
C ILE A 18 -11.73 3.57 -5.32
N PHE A 19 -12.22 2.39 -4.91
CA PHE A 19 -12.07 1.15 -5.65
C PHE A 19 -12.69 1.21 -7.04
N ILE A 20 -13.95 1.68 -7.14
CA ILE A 20 -14.67 1.79 -8.41
C ILE A 20 -13.96 2.80 -9.34
N ILE A 21 -13.61 3.99 -8.84
CA ILE A 21 -12.96 5.04 -9.63
C ILE A 21 -11.63 4.54 -10.22
N ASN A 22 -10.78 3.93 -9.39
CA ASN A 22 -9.47 3.44 -9.86
C ASN A 22 -9.62 2.27 -10.84
N THR A 23 -10.61 1.39 -10.65
CA THR A 23 -10.89 0.31 -11.60
C THR A 23 -11.29 0.87 -12.96
N LEU A 24 -12.23 1.82 -12.99
CA LEU A 24 -12.65 2.50 -14.23
C LEU A 24 -11.48 3.22 -14.89
N HIS A 25 -10.61 3.86 -14.10
CA HIS A 25 -9.43 4.56 -14.61
C HIS A 25 -8.44 3.60 -15.28
N ILE A 26 -8.13 2.45 -14.67
CA ILE A 26 -7.25 1.44 -15.27
C ILE A 26 -7.85 0.91 -16.57
N VAL A 27 -9.15 0.59 -16.58
CA VAL A 27 -9.85 0.13 -17.78
C VAL A 27 -9.77 1.17 -18.90
N TYR A 28 -10.04 2.44 -18.58
CA TYR A 28 -9.95 3.56 -19.51
C TYR A 28 -8.54 3.68 -20.12
N LEU A 29 -7.49 3.70 -19.29
CA LEU A 29 -6.10 3.82 -19.75
C LEU A 29 -5.61 2.60 -20.53
N THR A 30 -6.19 1.41 -20.28
CA THR A 30 -5.84 0.19 -20.99
C THR A 30 -6.46 0.17 -22.39
N ILE A 31 -7.74 0.54 -22.50
CA ILE A 31 -8.49 0.54 -23.76
C ILE A 31 -8.02 1.68 -24.68
N TYR A 32 -7.80 2.89 -24.13
CA TYR A 32 -7.45 4.05 -24.94
C TYR A 32 -5.95 4.05 -25.27
N LYS A 33 -5.61 3.66 -26.51
CA LYS A 33 -4.25 3.76 -27.05
C LYS A 33 -4.01 5.17 -27.60
N HIS A 34 -3.28 5.99 -26.84
CA HIS A 34 -2.83 7.30 -27.30
C HIS A 34 -1.33 7.29 -27.68
N ASN A 35 -0.87 8.43 -28.22
CA ASN A 35 0.41 8.62 -28.89
C ASN A 35 1.64 8.19 -28.05
N GLN A 36 2.76 7.80 -28.67
CA GLN A 36 3.94 7.22 -27.99
C GLN A 36 4.50 8.08 -26.85
N GLN A 37 4.40 9.42 -26.92
CA GLN A 37 4.85 10.34 -25.88
C GLN A 37 4.08 10.21 -24.55
N ILE A 38 2.83 9.75 -24.57
CA ILE A 38 1.99 9.61 -23.36
C ILE A 38 2.18 8.23 -22.69
N LYS A 39 2.97 7.33 -23.30
CA LYS A 39 3.13 5.95 -22.82
C LYS A 39 3.71 5.87 -21.40
N SER A 40 4.68 6.71 -21.04
CA SER A 40 5.26 6.71 -19.69
C SER A 40 4.27 7.22 -18.65
N ILE A 41 3.63 8.36 -18.91
CA ILE A 41 2.62 8.96 -18.03
C ILE A 41 1.47 7.98 -17.80
N ARG A 42 1.01 7.31 -18.86
CA ARG A 42 -0.02 6.28 -18.77
C ARG A 42 0.38 5.12 -17.87
N LEU A 43 1.62 4.64 -17.96
CA LEU A 43 2.13 3.58 -17.09
C LEU A 43 2.20 4.04 -15.62
N ILE A 44 2.60 5.28 -15.39
CA ILE A 44 2.63 5.88 -14.04
C ILE A 44 1.22 5.96 -13.45
N LEU A 45 0.25 6.43 -14.24
CA LEU A 45 -1.15 6.50 -13.81
C LEU A 45 -1.75 5.11 -13.54
N ILE A 46 -1.48 4.13 -14.40
CA ILE A 46 -1.90 2.73 -14.16
C ILE A 46 -1.28 2.21 -12.86
N ASN A 47 0.01 2.45 -12.64
CA ASN A 47 0.70 2.00 -11.42
C ASN A 47 0.11 2.68 -10.17
N SER A 48 -0.14 3.99 -10.23
CA SER A 48 -0.78 4.76 -9.17
C SER A 48 -2.18 4.21 -8.85
N SER A 49 -3.02 3.99 -9.86
CA SER A 49 -4.36 3.45 -9.66
C SER A 49 -4.32 2.01 -9.12
N LEU A 50 -3.39 1.18 -9.61
CA LEU A 50 -3.23 -0.18 -9.12
C LEU A 50 -2.81 -0.20 -7.65
N SER A 51 -1.86 0.64 -7.25
CA SER A 51 -1.47 0.78 -5.84
C SER A 51 -2.65 1.23 -4.96
N SER A 52 -3.44 2.20 -5.43
CA SER A 52 -4.64 2.67 -4.71
C SER A 52 -5.70 1.58 -4.54
N LEU A 53 -5.89 0.69 -5.52
CA LEU A 53 -6.76 -0.48 -5.39
C LEU A 53 -6.26 -1.44 -4.31
N ILE A 54 -4.96 -1.73 -4.30
CA ILE A 54 -4.34 -2.62 -3.31
C ILE A 54 -4.50 -2.03 -1.90
N VAL A 55 -4.22 -0.73 -1.71
CA VAL A 55 -4.44 -0.03 -0.43
C VAL A 55 -5.90 -0.14 0.00
N SER A 56 -6.85 0.10 -0.91
CA SER A 56 -8.28 0.05 -0.59
C SER A 56 -8.73 -1.32 -0.11
N ILE A 57 -8.23 -2.39 -0.75
CA ILE A 57 -8.47 -3.77 -0.33
C ILE A 57 -7.79 -4.05 1.02
N TRP A 58 -6.56 -3.56 1.22
CA TRP A 58 -5.78 -3.81 2.44
C TRP A 58 -6.23 -3.04 3.68
N LEU A 59 -6.91 -1.91 3.52
CA LEU A 59 -7.51 -1.18 4.63
C LEU A 59 -8.72 -1.91 5.24
N ILE A 60 -9.45 -2.72 4.47
CA ILE A 60 -10.58 -3.50 5.00
C ILE A 60 -10.14 -4.45 6.14
N PRO A 61 -9.12 -5.30 5.93
CA PRO A 61 -8.59 -6.14 6.99
C PRO A 61 -7.94 -5.36 8.13
N PHE A 62 -7.46 -4.12 7.95
CA PHE A 62 -6.95 -3.31 9.06
C PHE A 62 -8.00 -3.10 10.15
N PHE A 63 -9.21 -2.70 9.77
CA PHE A 63 -10.30 -2.45 10.72
C PHE A 63 -10.73 -3.72 11.48
N TYR A 64 -10.53 -4.89 10.88
CA TYR A 64 -10.85 -6.17 11.49
C TYR A 64 -9.67 -6.71 12.33
N PHE A 65 -8.47 -6.73 11.76
CA PHE A 65 -7.28 -7.34 12.36
C PHE A 65 -6.61 -6.49 13.43
N HIS A 66 -6.79 -5.17 13.46
CA HIS A 66 -6.31 -4.35 14.57
C HIS A 66 -6.92 -4.78 15.92
N THR A 67 -8.08 -5.44 15.89
CA THR A 67 -8.73 -5.99 17.10
C THR A 67 -8.32 -7.42 17.45
N ILE A 68 -7.63 -8.12 16.53
CA ILE A 68 -7.34 -9.57 16.65
C ILE A 68 -5.84 -9.84 16.79
N TRP A 69 -5.01 -9.11 16.04
CA TRP A 69 -3.57 -9.31 16.02
C TRP A 69 -2.87 -8.38 16.99
N SER A 70 -1.99 -8.94 17.83
CA SER A 70 -1.06 -8.11 18.58
C SER A 70 -0.12 -7.39 17.60
N PRO A 71 0.27 -6.14 17.89
CA PRO A 71 1.23 -5.40 17.07
C PRO A 71 2.60 -6.11 16.99
N GLU A 72 2.86 -7.04 17.90
CA GLU A 72 4.07 -7.83 17.97
C GLU A 72 4.05 -9.07 17.08
N SER A 73 2.87 -9.49 16.64
CA SER A 73 2.69 -10.70 15.82
C SER A 73 3.34 -10.56 14.44
N ILE A 74 3.86 -11.67 13.94
CA ILE A 74 4.40 -11.77 12.58
C ILE A 74 3.34 -11.37 11.53
N SER A 75 2.08 -11.75 11.74
CA SER A 75 0.97 -11.37 10.86
C SER A 75 0.78 -9.85 10.77
N TRP A 76 0.84 -9.14 11.90
CA TRP A 76 0.77 -7.68 11.91
C TRP A 76 1.98 -7.05 11.20
N ARG A 77 3.20 -7.53 11.48
CA ARG A 77 4.42 -7.00 10.85
C ARG A 77 4.41 -7.18 9.34
N LEU A 78 4.02 -8.37 8.86
CA LEU A 78 3.90 -8.65 7.43
C LEU A 78 2.82 -7.78 6.76
N TRP A 79 1.65 -7.69 7.40
CA TRP A 79 0.58 -6.83 6.90
C TRP A 79 1.01 -5.36 6.83
N SER A 80 1.62 -4.85 7.90
CA SER A 80 2.12 -3.47 7.99
C SER A 80 3.21 -3.20 6.95
N PHE A 81 4.16 -4.13 6.79
CA PHE A 81 5.23 -4.03 5.79
C PHE A 81 4.66 -3.92 4.37
N VAL A 82 3.74 -4.81 3.99
CA VAL A 82 3.11 -4.77 2.66
C VAL A 82 2.29 -3.49 2.47
N PHE A 83 1.53 -3.07 3.49
CA PHE A 83 0.76 -1.84 3.44
C PHE A 83 1.65 -0.61 3.14
N HIS A 84 2.75 -0.46 3.89
CA HIS A 84 3.66 0.69 3.73
C HIS A 84 4.41 0.67 2.38
N ILE A 85 4.73 -0.52 1.85
CA ILE A 85 5.28 -0.64 0.48
C ILE A 85 4.30 -0.06 -0.52
N VAL A 86 3.04 -0.49 -0.48
CA VAL A 86 2.04 -0.10 -1.48
C VAL A 86 1.70 1.39 -1.37
N ASP A 87 1.58 1.91 -0.15
CA ASP A 87 1.37 3.34 0.10
C ASP A 87 2.52 4.20 -0.44
N ALA A 88 3.76 3.78 -0.22
CA ALA A 88 4.93 4.46 -0.76
C ALA A 88 5.01 4.37 -2.29
N VAL A 89 4.61 3.25 -2.90
CA VAL A 89 4.49 3.14 -4.38
C VAL A 89 3.49 4.17 -4.92
N GLN A 90 2.37 4.37 -4.23
CA GLN A 90 1.37 5.37 -4.61
C GLN A 90 1.96 6.79 -4.54
N LEU A 91 2.63 7.12 -3.43
CA LEU A 91 3.30 8.41 -3.26
C LEU A 91 4.39 8.64 -4.32
N TYR A 92 5.23 7.65 -4.56
CA TYR A 92 6.30 7.73 -5.55
C TYR A 92 5.76 7.88 -6.97
N SER A 93 4.61 7.26 -7.26
CA SER A 93 3.94 7.40 -8.57
C SER A 93 3.45 8.84 -8.78
N LEU A 94 2.89 9.45 -7.73
CA LEU A 94 2.46 10.85 -7.75
C LEU A 94 3.65 11.82 -7.90
N VAL A 95 4.74 11.59 -7.16
CA VAL A 95 5.97 12.37 -7.31
C VAL A 95 6.53 12.24 -8.73
N LEU A 96 6.55 11.02 -9.29
CA LEU A 96 7.05 10.78 -10.64
C LEU A 96 6.19 11.43 -11.74
N LEU A 97 4.88 11.55 -11.49
CA LEU A 97 3.95 12.27 -12.35
C LEU A 97 4.27 13.77 -12.42
N ILE A 98 4.56 14.39 -11.26
CA ILE A 98 4.81 15.84 -11.16
C ILE A 98 6.23 16.20 -11.63
N THR A 99 7.20 15.31 -11.44
CA THR A 99 8.63 15.55 -11.75
C THR A 99 9.00 15.44 -13.24
N ILE A 100 8.04 15.64 -14.17
CA ILE A 100 8.11 15.51 -15.65
C ILE A 100 9.56 15.66 -16.21
N ARG A 101 10.31 14.55 -16.26
CA ARG A 101 11.68 14.48 -16.77
C ARG A 101 11.91 13.21 -17.58
N SER A 102 12.89 13.28 -18.48
CA SER A 102 13.33 12.22 -19.40
C SER A 102 13.65 10.85 -18.76
N PHE A 103 13.86 10.79 -17.44
CA PHE A 103 14.22 9.57 -16.72
C PHE A 103 13.04 8.74 -16.19
N GLN A 104 11.79 9.16 -16.44
CA GLN A 104 10.59 8.47 -15.92
C GLN A 104 10.59 6.94 -16.16
N ARG A 105 11.05 6.47 -17.32
CA ARG A 105 11.08 5.02 -17.62
C ARG A 105 11.98 4.22 -16.68
N ILE A 106 13.13 4.78 -16.30
CA ILE A 106 14.09 4.13 -15.41
C ILE A 106 13.51 4.11 -13.99
N PHE A 107 12.92 5.22 -13.54
CA PHE A 107 12.33 5.33 -12.20
C PHE A 107 11.08 4.46 -12.00
N ILE A 108 10.28 4.20 -13.04
CA ILE A 108 9.15 3.25 -12.95
C ILE A 108 9.63 1.86 -12.50
N CYS A 109 10.80 1.39 -12.97
CA CYS A 109 11.34 0.09 -12.57
C CYS A 109 11.73 0.04 -11.09
N PHE A 110 12.11 1.17 -10.50
CA PHE A 110 12.53 1.27 -9.10
C PHE A 110 11.40 1.57 -8.13
N ILE A 111 10.21 1.88 -8.64
CA ILE A 111 9.10 2.38 -7.82
C ILE A 111 8.63 1.37 -6.77
N TRP A 112 8.77 0.07 -7.05
CA TRP A 112 8.47 -1.03 -6.14
C TRP A 112 9.69 -1.46 -5.32
N LEU A 113 10.88 -1.45 -5.93
CA LEU A 113 12.09 -1.95 -5.27
C LEU A 113 12.54 -1.03 -4.12
N ALA A 114 12.50 0.29 -4.33
CA ALA A 114 12.94 1.24 -3.32
C ALA A 114 12.11 1.17 -2.02
N PRO A 115 10.76 1.13 -2.06
CA PRO A 115 9.94 0.90 -0.87
C PRO A 115 10.22 -0.44 -0.17
N ILE A 116 10.41 -1.53 -0.92
CA ILE A 116 10.71 -2.85 -0.33
C ILE A 116 11.97 -2.77 0.54
N ILE A 117 13.03 -2.14 0.01
CA ILE A 117 14.29 -1.99 0.75
C ILE A 117 14.09 -1.05 1.94
N ALA A 118 13.47 0.11 1.72
CA ALA A 118 13.27 1.14 2.74
C ALA A 118 12.46 0.65 3.95
N TYR A 119 11.42 -0.16 3.70
CA TYR A 119 10.54 -0.68 4.75
C TYR A 119 10.96 -2.05 5.28
N SER A 120 11.99 -2.69 4.72
CA SER A 120 12.49 -3.99 5.20
C SER A 120 12.83 -4.03 6.70
N PRO A 121 13.31 -2.95 7.36
CA PRO A 121 13.55 -2.97 8.80
C PRO A 121 12.29 -3.24 9.64
N LEU A 122 11.08 -2.95 9.14
CA LEU A 122 9.82 -3.25 9.85
C LEU A 122 9.65 -4.74 10.19
N LEU A 123 10.26 -5.62 9.39
CA LEU A 123 10.25 -7.06 9.63
C LEU A 123 11.14 -7.47 10.81
N TRP A 124 12.18 -6.67 11.10
CA TRP A 124 13.23 -6.96 12.07
C TRP A 124 13.10 -6.16 13.38
N LEU A 125 12.11 -5.28 13.49
CA LEU A 125 11.83 -4.59 14.76
C LEU A 125 11.34 -5.64 15.78
N ASN A 126 12.25 -6.08 16.65
CA ASN A 126 11.97 -7.08 17.69
C ASN A 126 10.90 -6.58 18.67
N SER A 127 10.06 -7.51 19.13
CA SER A 127 9.17 -7.26 20.26
C SER A 127 10.03 -7.13 21.53
N PRO A 128 9.78 -6.14 22.40
CA PRO A 128 10.44 -6.06 23.69
C PRO A 128 10.21 -7.30 24.58
N TYR A 129 9.17 -8.09 24.34
CA TYR A 129 8.90 -9.32 25.10
C TYR A 129 9.86 -10.47 24.79
N GLU A 130 10.44 -10.49 23.59
CA GLU A 130 11.40 -11.53 23.17
C GLU A 130 12.72 -11.42 23.94
N LYS A 131 13.08 -10.18 24.36
CA LYS A 131 14.19 -9.94 25.29
C LYS A 131 13.89 -10.45 26.70
N GLN A 132 12.64 -10.37 27.16
CA GLN A 132 12.32 -10.71 28.55
C GLN A 132 12.28 -12.23 28.79
N MET A 133 11.83 -13.02 27.82
CA MET A 133 11.86 -14.49 27.91
C MET A 133 13.28 -15.06 27.78
N THR A 134 14.15 -14.48 26.95
CA THR A 134 15.55 -14.92 26.84
C THR A 134 16.37 -14.57 28.08
N THR A 135 16.05 -13.47 28.76
CA THR A 135 16.73 -13.09 30.02
C THR A 135 16.28 -13.97 31.18
N ASN A 136 15.01 -14.38 31.22
CA ASN A 136 14.48 -15.24 32.30
C ASN A 136 14.77 -16.74 32.10
N ALA A 137 15.15 -17.18 30.89
CA ALA A 137 15.56 -18.56 30.62
C ALA A 137 17.07 -18.81 30.89
N MET A 138 17.83 -17.77 31.24
CA MET A 138 19.25 -17.84 31.59
C MET A 138 19.52 -17.71 33.09
N ILE A 139 18.48 -17.79 33.94
CA ILE A 139 18.55 -17.89 35.40
C ILE A 139 18.02 -19.26 35.80
#